data_AF-A0A7K2WG24-F1
#
_entry.id   AF-A0A7K2WG24-F1
#
_cell.length_a   1.000
_cell.length_b   1.000
_cell.length_c   1.000
_cell.angle_alpha   90.00
_cell.angle_beta   90.00
_cell.angle_gamma   90.00
#
_symmetry.space_group_name_H-M   'P 1'
#
loop_
_entity.id
_entity.type
_entity.pdbx_description
1 polymer ?
#
loop_
_entity_poly.entity_id
_entity_poly.type
_entity_poly.pdbx_seq_one_letter_code
_entity_poly.pdbx_strand_id
1 'polypeptide(L)'
;MNRVTPWAKETFGEVAGALADAIPACLTRAHERARNGHQGVHTQTLEAYGHGLHAVQYEELAAGLEQIPGATAVRLQARTVMIVADNVIYPIRYAKTDVPVTAARLRRATGLRADLIRRHGPEPMQGELDLGLEELEEQEAHRDLVQVPPDTRLILVAYACSMDRGVMRLEWGGAELRRADRYLIWHHHEPLHIPG
;
A
#
# COMPACT_ATOMS: atom_id res chain seq x y z
N MET A 1 16.05 4.75 -13.39
CA MET A 1 16.23 3.50 -12.64
C MET A 1 16.39 3.85 -11.18
N ASN A 2 15.54 3.28 -10.33
CA ASN A 2 15.61 3.43 -8.89
C ASN A 2 16.87 2.75 -8.34
N ARG A 3 17.53 3.40 -7.39
CA ARG A 3 18.68 2.81 -6.70
C ARG A 3 18.18 1.77 -5.72
N VAL A 4 18.61 0.52 -5.89
CA VAL A 4 18.34 -0.56 -4.93
C VAL A 4 19.12 -0.27 -3.65
N THR A 5 18.41 -0.09 -2.54
CA THR A 5 19.00 0.08 -1.23
C THR A 5 19.33 -1.27 -0.59
N PRO A 6 20.16 -1.30 0.48
CA PRO A 6 20.40 -2.53 1.23
C PRO A 6 19.11 -3.16 1.77
N TRP A 7 18.18 -2.34 2.28
CA TRP A 7 16.89 -2.81 2.78
C TRP A 7 16.03 -3.43 1.67
N ALA A 8 15.95 -2.78 0.50
CA ALA A 8 15.18 -3.33 -0.62
C ALA A 8 15.77 -4.67 -1.09
N LYS A 9 17.10 -4.78 -1.13
CA LYS A 9 17.78 -6.04 -1.49
C LYS A 9 17.55 -7.14 -0.44
N GLU A 10 17.54 -6.80 0.85
CA GLU A 10 17.22 -7.76 1.91
C GLU A 10 15.76 -8.20 1.86
N THR A 11 14.85 -7.28 1.56
CA THR A 11 13.40 -7.52 1.56
C THR A 11 12.95 -8.32 0.34
N PHE A 12 13.49 -8.02 -0.85
CA PHE A 12 13.01 -8.55 -2.12
C PHE A 12 14.07 -9.35 -2.90
N GLY A 13 15.31 -9.43 -2.41
CA GLY A 13 16.38 -10.13 -3.11
C GLY A 13 16.69 -9.51 -4.48
N GLU A 14 16.90 -10.37 -5.48
CA GLU A 14 17.30 -9.97 -6.83
C GLU A 14 16.20 -9.21 -7.59
N VAL A 15 14.93 -9.34 -7.20
CA VAL A 15 13.83 -8.61 -7.87
C VAL A 15 13.61 -7.20 -7.33
N ALA A 16 14.36 -6.76 -6.33
CA ALA A 16 14.25 -5.44 -5.71
C ALA A 16 14.32 -4.29 -6.73
N GLY A 17 15.25 -4.36 -7.69
CA GLY A 17 15.39 -3.34 -8.74
C GLY A 17 14.19 -3.28 -9.67
N ALA A 18 13.70 -4.45 -10.10
CA ALA A 18 12.53 -4.54 -10.95
C ALA A 18 11.27 -3.98 -10.27
N LEU A 19 11.08 -4.28 -8.98
CA LEU A 19 9.98 -3.73 -8.19
C LEU A 19 10.09 -2.21 -8.03
N ALA A 20 11.29 -1.72 -7.69
CA ALA A 20 11.52 -0.30 -7.49
C ALA A 20 11.25 0.52 -8.76
N ASP A 21 11.47 -0.04 -9.95
CA ASP A 21 11.11 0.60 -11.22
C ASP A 21 9.64 0.40 -11.61
N ALA A 22 9.08 -0.80 -11.39
CA ALA A 22 7.73 -1.14 -11.82
C ALA A 22 6.64 -0.44 -10.99
N ILE A 23 6.77 -0.40 -9.66
CA ILE A 23 5.75 0.16 -8.76
C ILE A 23 5.42 1.63 -9.09
N PRO A 24 6.40 2.54 -9.24
CA PRO A 24 6.13 3.91 -9.63
C PRO A 24 5.45 4.01 -10.99
N ALA A 25 5.92 3.26 -11.98
CA ALA A 25 5.34 3.26 -13.32
C ALA A 25 3.87 2.81 -13.30
N CYS A 26 3.54 1.77 -12.53
CA CYS A 26 2.16 1.30 -12.34
C CYS A 26 1.26 2.39 -11.70
N LEU A 27 1.74 3.07 -10.66
CA LEU A 27 0.94 4.08 -9.97
C LEU A 27 0.78 5.37 -10.80
N THR A 28 1.76 5.73 -11.63
CA THR A 28 1.62 6.81 -12.60
C THR A 28 0.57 6.46 -13.66
N ARG A 29 0.62 5.25 -14.25
CA ARG A 29 -0.43 4.80 -15.18
C ARG A 29 -1.81 4.71 -14.53
N ALA A 30 -1.89 4.28 -13.27
CA ALA A 30 -3.14 4.26 -12.51
C ALA A 30 -3.73 5.68 -12.35
N HIS A 31 -2.88 6.66 -12.07
CA HIS A 31 -3.28 8.07 -12.05
C HIS A 31 -3.81 8.52 -13.42
N GLU A 32 -3.07 8.27 -14.50
CA GLU A 32 -3.46 8.66 -15.86
C GLU A 32 -4.79 8.03 -16.28
N ARG A 33 -4.96 6.72 -16.05
CA ARG A 33 -6.23 6.01 -16.32
C ARG A 33 -7.39 6.61 -15.54
N ALA A 34 -7.20 6.89 -14.25
CA ALA A 34 -8.24 7.49 -13.43
C ALA A 34 -8.58 8.93 -13.85
N ARG A 35 -7.57 9.71 -14.25
CA ARG A 35 -7.74 11.08 -14.76
C ARG A 35 -8.51 11.09 -16.07
N ASN A 36 -8.12 10.25 -17.02
CA ASN A 36 -8.79 10.11 -18.32
C ASN A 36 -10.24 9.67 -18.14
N GLY A 37 -10.48 8.68 -17.27
CA GLY A 37 -11.83 8.23 -16.94
C GLY A 37 -12.69 9.33 -16.34
N HIS A 38 -12.15 10.14 -15.42
CA HIS A 38 -12.87 11.28 -14.86
C HIS A 38 -13.18 12.36 -15.90
N GLN A 39 -12.23 12.69 -16.77
CA GLN A 39 -12.41 13.69 -17.83
C GLN A 39 -13.55 13.30 -18.79
N GLY A 40 -13.76 12.01 -19.05
CA GLY A 40 -14.87 11.53 -19.90
C GLY A 40 -16.25 11.64 -19.25
N VAL A 41 -16.36 11.69 -17.91
CA VAL A 41 -17.65 11.77 -17.20
C VAL A 41 -18.14 13.23 -17.06
N HIS A 42 -17.26 14.23 -17.23
CA HIS A 42 -17.58 15.65 -17.16
C HIS A 42 -18.34 16.10 -15.89
N THR A 43 -18.11 15.42 -14.76
CA THR A 43 -18.63 15.85 -13.46
C THR A 43 -17.74 16.88 -12.79
N GLN A 44 -18.32 17.75 -11.97
CA GLN A 44 -17.57 18.68 -11.12
C GLN A 44 -17.00 18.01 -9.86
N THR A 45 -17.53 16.84 -9.47
CA THR A 45 -17.07 16.12 -8.27
C THR A 45 -15.89 15.21 -8.59
N LEU A 46 -14.90 15.14 -7.70
CA LEU A 46 -13.76 14.22 -7.84
C LEU A 46 -14.10 12.76 -7.50
N GLU A 47 -15.38 12.39 -7.46
CA GLU A 47 -15.83 11.04 -7.11
C GLU A 47 -15.39 10.03 -8.17
N ALA A 48 -15.63 10.34 -9.45
CA ALA A 48 -15.20 9.47 -10.55
C ALA A 48 -13.67 9.24 -10.54
N TYR A 49 -12.90 10.29 -10.27
CA TYR A 49 -11.43 10.19 -10.14
C TYR A 49 -11.03 9.34 -8.92
N GLY A 50 -11.60 9.63 -7.75
CA GLY A 50 -11.24 8.96 -6.50
C GLY A 50 -11.57 7.47 -6.49
N HIS A 51 -12.78 7.10 -6.94
CA HIS A 51 -13.20 5.71 -7.06
C HIS A 51 -12.44 4.98 -8.17
N GLY A 52 -12.26 5.64 -9.32
CA GLY A 52 -11.45 5.11 -10.43
C GLY A 52 -10.04 4.78 -9.97
N LEU A 53 -9.32 5.76 -9.40
CA LEU A 53 -7.96 5.59 -8.90
C LEU A 53 -7.85 4.45 -7.87
N HIS A 54 -8.81 4.36 -6.95
CA HIS A 54 -8.81 3.29 -5.96
C HIS A 54 -8.95 1.89 -6.58
N ALA A 55 -9.65 1.75 -7.70
CA ALA A 55 -9.75 0.48 -8.43
C ALA A 55 -8.48 0.22 -9.26
N VAL A 56 -8.12 1.16 -10.14
CA VAL A 56 -7.07 0.94 -11.14
C VAL A 56 -5.66 0.84 -10.55
N GLN A 57 -5.40 1.37 -9.35
CA GLN A 57 -4.11 1.17 -8.67
C GLN A 57 -3.80 -0.33 -8.45
N TYR A 58 -4.82 -1.15 -8.16
CA TYR A 58 -4.64 -2.58 -7.97
C TYR A 58 -4.48 -3.30 -9.31
N GLU A 59 -5.24 -2.89 -10.32
CA GLU A 59 -5.14 -3.45 -11.67
C GLU A 59 -3.76 -3.20 -12.30
N GLU A 60 -3.26 -1.98 -12.21
CA GLU A 60 -1.94 -1.61 -12.75
C GLU A 60 -0.80 -2.29 -12.00
N LEU A 61 -0.89 -2.41 -10.68
CA LEU A 61 0.10 -3.18 -9.91
C LEU A 61 0.02 -4.67 -10.25
N ALA A 62 -1.17 -5.25 -10.38
CA ALA A 62 -1.31 -6.65 -10.76
C ALA A 62 -0.69 -6.91 -12.14
N ALA A 63 -1.06 -6.11 -13.15
CA ALA A 63 -0.53 -6.26 -14.50
C ALA A 63 0.99 -5.99 -14.58
N GLY A 64 1.49 -4.97 -13.89
CA GLY A 64 2.90 -4.59 -13.98
C GLY A 64 3.84 -5.49 -13.17
N LEU A 65 3.36 -6.15 -12.13
CA LEU A 65 4.18 -7.02 -11.28
C LEU A 65 4.05 -8.51 -11.65
N GLU A 66 3.08 -8.91 -12.49
CA GLU A 66 2.87 -10.30 -12.92
C GLU A 66 4.12 -10.93 -13.55
N GLN A 67 4.93 -10.13 -14.25
CA GLN A 67 6.13 -10.61 -14.96
C GLN A 67 7.36 -10.73 -14.03
N ILE A 68 7.24 -10.34 -12.76
CA ILE A 68 8.34 -10.45 -11.81
C ILE A 68 8.48 -11.92 -11.37
N PRO A 69 9.67 -12.51 -11.42
CA PRO A 69 9.88 -13.89 -10.96
C PRO A 69 9.37 -14.12 -9.54
N GLY A 70 8.54 -15.14 -9.37
CA GLY A 70 7.94 -15.49 -8.08
C GLY A 70 6.74 -14.62 -7.66
N ALA A 71 6.28 -13.71 -8.52
CA ALA A 71 5.07 -12.93 -8.25
C ALA A 71 3.82 -13.83 -8.29
N THR A 72 2.95 -13.69 -7.28
CA THR A 72 1.68 -14.43 -7.18
C THR A 72 0.54 -13.45 -6.91
N ALA A 73 -0.56 -13.61 -7.65
CA ALA A 73 -1.77 -12.82 -7.46
C ALA A 73 -2.67 -13.42 -6.36
N VAL A 74 -3.11 -12.58 -5.42
CA VAL A 74 -4.07 -12.94 -4.37
C VAL A 74 -5.26 -11.99 -4.40
N ARG A 75 -6.47 -12.53 -4.23
CA ARG A 75 -7.71 -11.75 -4.27
C ARG A 75 -8.17 -11.39 -2.85
N LEU A 76 -8.18 -10.08 -2.54
CA LEU A 76 -8.68 -9.51 -1.30
C LEU A 76 -9.84 -8.54 -1.59
N GLN A 77 -11.04 -8.83 -1.09
CA GLN A 77 -12.24 -8.00 -1.23
C GLN A 77 -12.48 -7.51 -2.66
N ALA A 78 -12.47 -8.45 -3.62
CA ALA A 78 -12.62 -8.19 -5.05
C ALA A 78 -11.52 -7.29 -5.66
N ARG A 79 -10.33 -7.24 -5.05
CA ARG A 79 -9.12 -6.62 -5.59
C ARG A 79 -8.01 -7.65 -5.68
N THR A 80 -7.19 -7.56 -6.71
CA THR A 80 -5.98 -8.38 -6.83
C THR A 80 -4.82 -7.61 -6.23
N VAL A 81 -4.13 -8.21 -5.28
CA VAL A 81 -2.84 -7.75 -4.76
C VAL A 81 -1.76 -8.75 -5.17
N MET A 82 -0.51 -8.30 -5.19
CA MET A 82 0.62 -9.12 -5.61
C MET A 82 1.47 -9.47 -4.40
N ILE A 83 1.80 -10.75 -4.27
CA ILE A 83 2.83 -11.25 -3.37
C ILE A 83 4.10 -11.42 -4.19
N VAL A 84 5.21 -10.81 -3.75
CA VAL A 84 6.52 -10.93 -4.40
C VAL A 84 7.57 -11.14 -3.32
N ALA A 85 8.39 -12.19 -3.45
CA ALA A 85 9.39 -12.56 -2.44
C ALA A 85 8.79 -12.59 -1.02
N ASP A 86 7.66 -13.29 -0.83
CA ASP A 86 6.94 -13.41 0.45
C ASP A 86 6.45 -12.07 1.06
N ASN A 87 6.30 -11.03 0.24
CA ASN A 87 5.76 -9.74 0.64
C ASN A 87 4.50 -9.38 -0.16
N VAL A 88 3.38 -9.10 0.51
CA VAL A 88 2.20 -8.47 -0.11
C VAL A 88 2.51 -7.00 -0.39
N ILE A 89 2.39 -6.60 -1.65
CA ILE A 89 2.51 -5.21 -2.09
C ILE A 89 1.13 -4.54 -2.04
N TYR A 90 0.95 -3.59 -1.12
CA TYR A 90 -0.36 -2.99 -0.85
C TYR A 90 -0.37 -1.45 -1.04
N PRO A 91 -1.08 -0.92 -2.06
CA PRO A 91 -1.10 0.52 -2.32
C PRO A 91 -2.03 1.29 -1.38
N ILE A 92 -1.54 2.42 -0.84
CA ILE A 92 -2.35 3.38 -0.09
C ILE A 92 -2.13 4.81 -0.59
N ARG A 93 -3.19 5.43 -1.10
CA ARG A 93 -3.23 6.88 -1.30
C ARG A 93 -3.45 7.55 0.06
N TYR A 94 -2.39 8.04 0.69
CA TYR A 94 -2.49 8.63 2.03
C TYR A 94 -2.81 10.12 2.02
N ALA A 95 -2.44 10.84 0.96
CA ALA A 95 -2.65 12.28 0.86
C ALA A 95 -3.06 12.74 -0.54
N LYS A 96 -3.73 13.90 -0.57
CA LYS A 96 -4.03 14.65 -1.81
C LYS A 96 -3.05 15.82 -2.04
N THR A 97 -2.15 16.04 -1.09
CA THR A 97 -1.16 17.11 -1.08
C THR A 97 0.22 16.51 -0.81
N ASP A 98 1.27 17.23 -1.19
CA ASP A 98 2.65 16.85 -0.90
C ASP A 98 2.94 17.07 0.59
N VAL A 99 2.78 16.01 1.38
CA VAL A 99 3.06 15.94 2.82
C VAL A 99 3.86 14.67 3.07
N PRO A 100 4.73 14.61 4.09
CA PRO A 100 5.57 13.43 4.32
C PRO A 100 4.75 12.17 4.64
N VAL A 101 5.31 10.99 4.33
CA VAL A 101 4.64 9.70 4.58
C VAL A 101 4.37 9.44 6.07
N THR A 102 5.12 10.08 6.95
CA THR A 102 4.91 10.03 8.41
C THR A 102 3.59 10.67 8.86
N ALA A 103 2.93 11.46 8.00
CA ALA A 103 1.57 11.95 8.22
C ALA A 103 0.49 10.96 7.77
N ALA A 104 0.86 9.81 7.20
CA ALA A 104 -0.08 8.81 6.69
C ALA A 104 -0.93 8.22 7.82
N ARG A 105 -2.23 8.16 7.56
CA ARG A 105 -3.22 7.58 8.47
C ARG A 105 -4.32 6.88 7.69
N LEU A 106 -4.86 5.81 8.25
CA LEU A 106 -6.04 5.15 7.69
C LEU A 106 -7.28 6.03 7.87
N ARG A 107 -8.27 5.81 7.00
CA ARG A 107 -9.60 6.41 7.16
C ARG A 107 -10.33 5.82 8.37
N ARG A 108 -10.15 4.53 8.63
CA ARG A 108 -10.72 3.77 9.76
C ARG A 108 -9.65 2.84 10.31
N ALA A 109 -9.64 2.63 11.62
CA ALA A 109 -8.75 1.66 12.29
C ALA A 109 -9.37 0.24 12.33
N THR A 110 -10.27 -0.05 11.40
CA THR A 110 -11.02 -1.31 11.31
C THR A 110 -11.20 -1.74 9.86
N GLY A 111 -11.50 -3.03 9.66
CA GLY A 111 -11.72 -3.65 8.36
C GLY A 111 -10.43 -4.06 7.64
N LEU A 112 -10.55 -4.57 6.42
CA LEU A 112 -9.48 -5.27 5.68
C LEU A 112 -8.10 -4.60 5.78
N ARG A 113 -8.00 -3.28 5.58
CA ARG A 113 -6.71 -2.57 5.63
C ARG A 113 -6.07 -2.61 7.01
N ALA A 114 -6.87 -2.36 8.05
CA ALA A 114 -6.39 -2.37 9.42
C ALA A 114 -5.97 -3.80 9.81
N ASP A 115 -6.78 -4.79 9.45
CA ASP A 115 -6.51 -6.18 9.78
C ASP A 115 -5.29 -6.72 9.01
N LEU A 116 -5.12 -6.32 7.74
CA LEU A 116 -3.93 -6.66 6.95
C LEU A 116 -2.66 -6.10 7.58
N ILE A 117 -2.68 -4.83 8.02
CA ILE A 117 -1.53 -4.19 8.68
C ILE A 117 -1.24 -4.85 10.03
N ARG A 118 -2.26 -5.13 10.84
CA ARG A 118 -2.06 -5.78 12.15
C ARG A 118 -1.52 -7.20 12.02
N ARG A 119 -1.94 -7.95 11.00
CA ARG A 119 -1.58 -9.35 10.82
C ARG A 119 -0.23 -9.55 10.11
N HIS A 120 0.07 -8.73 9.11
CA HIS A 120 1.23 -8.93 8.24
C HIS A 120 2.23 -7.75 8.29
N GLY A 121 1.89 -6.66 8.95
CA GLY A 121 2.83 -5.57 9.22
C GLY A 121 3.90 -5.95 10.25
N PRO A 122 4.88 -5.08 10.49
CA PRO A 122 5.87 -5.29 11.55
C PRO A 122 5.19 -5.30 12.93
N GLU A 123 5.81 -6.02 13.86
CA GLU A 123 5.44 -6.03 15.27
C GLU A 123 5.45 -4.62 15.87
N PRO A 124 4.55 -4.26 16.80
CA PRO A 124 4.53 -2.94 17.42
C PRO A 124 5.87 -2.52 18.07
N MET A 125 6.38 -1.31 17.77
CA MET A 125 7.63 -0.77 18.34
C MET A 125 7.55 -0.57 19.85
N GLN A 126 6.35 -0.24 20.34
CA GLN A 126 6.06 -0.14 21.76
C GLN A 126 5.30 -1.39 22.17
N GLY A 127 5.90 -2.18 23.06
CA GLY A 127 5.24 -3.34 23.66
C GLY A 127 3.94 -2.91 24.35
N GLU A 128 2.97 -3.83 24.39
CA GLU A 128 1.73 -3.60 25.10
C GLU A 128 2.03 -3.29 26.56
N LEU A 129 1.63 -2.11 27.02
CA LEU A 129 1.45 -1.90 28.45
C LEU A 129 0.24 -2.74 28.83
N ASP A 130 0.49 -3.91 29.44
CA ASP A 130 -0.56 -4.69 30.08
C ASP A 130 -1.09 -3.89 31.28
N LEU A 131 -2.14 -3.11 31.02
CA LEU A 131 -2.79 -2.28 32.01
C LEU A 131 -3.91 -3.04 32.75
N GLY A 132 -4.01 -4.37 32.59
CA GLY A 132 -5.10 -5.16 33.19
C GLY A 132 -6.50 -4.70 32.74
N LEU A 133 -6.58 -4.00 31.60
CA LEU A 133 -7.83 -3.63 30.95
C LEU A 133 -8.27 -4.83 30.11
N GLU A 134 -9.51 -5.29 30.31
CA GLU A 134 -10.12 -6.37 29.53
C GLU A 134 -9.75 -6.23 28.05
N GLU A 135 -9.14 -7.28 27.49
CA GLU A 135 -8.78 -7.40 26.08
C GLU A 135 -9.98 -6.93 25.25
N LEU A 136 -9.86 -5.76 24.63
CA LEU A 136 -10.83 -5.28 23.66
C LEU A 136 -10.98 -6.41 22.65
N GLU A 137 -12.16 -7.05 22.64
CA GLU A 137 -12.50 -8.21 21.81
C GLU A 137 -11.69 -8.17 20.52
N GLU A 138 -10.79 -9.16 20.34
CA GLU A 138 -10.07 -9.33 19.08
C GLU A 138 -11.11 -9.37 17.98
N GLN A 139 -11.24 -8.27 17.23
CA GLN A 139 -12.17 -8.22 16.12
C GLN A 139 -11.80 -9.36 15.18
N GLU A 140 -12.76 -10.23 14.88
CA GLU A 140 -12.56 -11.31 13.93
C GLU A 140 -11.94 -10.74 12.66
N ALA A 141 -10.71 -11.19 12.37
CA ALA A 141 -9.96 -10.70 11.23
C ALA A 141 -10.76 -10.90 9.93
N HIS A 142 -10.69 -9.92 9.02
CA HIS A 142 -11.41 -9.99 7.75
C HIS A 142 -11.18 -11.33 7.04
N ARG A 143 -12.27 -12.04 6.69
CA ARG A 143 -12.24 -13.42 6.15
C ARG A 143 -11.28 -13.61 4.97
N ASP A 144 -11.21 -12.62 4.08
CA ASP A 144 -10.34 -12.67 2.91
C ASP A 144 -8.84 -12.75 3.24
N LEU A 145 -8.41 -12.43 4.47
CA LEU A 145 -7.02 -12.57 4.89
C LEU A 145 -6.55 -14.03 4.94
N VAL A 146 -7.46 -15.00 4.98
CA VAL A 146 -7.11 -16.43 4.86
C VAL A 146 -6.43 -16.75 3.52
N GLN A 147 -6.60 -15.89 2.51
CA GLN A 147 -5.97 -16.05 1.19
C GLN A 147 -4.51 -15.59 1.18
N VAL A 148 -4.05 -14.88 2.21
CA VAL A 148 -2.66 -14.46 2.37
C VAL A 148 -1.93 -15.50 3.22
N PRO A 149 -0.81 -16.09 2.77
CA PRO A 149 -0.05 -17.02 3.58
C PRO A 149 0.39 -16.38 4.92
N PRO A 150 0.34 -17.12 6.04
CA PRO A 150 0.59 -16.55 7.37
C PRO A 150 1.95 -15.87 7.51
N ASP A 151 3.00 -16.45 6.91
CA ASP A 151 4.37 -15.95 7.01
C ASP A 151 4.69 -14.79 6.04
N THR A 152 3.69 -14.36 5.25
CA THR A 152 3.85 -13.26 4.31
C THR A 152 3.93 -11.94 5.06
N ARG A 153 4.86 -11.07 4.68
CA ARG A 153 4.99 -9.72 5.24
C ARG A 153 4.21 -8.71 4.41
N LEU A 154 3.85 -7.58 5.01
CA LEU A 154 3.17 -6.48 4.33
C LEU A 154 4.16 -5.37 4.00
N ILE A 155 4.22 -5.00 2.72
CA ILE A 155 4.87 -3.77 2.28
C ILE A 155 3.79 -2.79 1.82
N LEU A 156 3.67 -1.70 2.57
CA LEU A 156 2.81 -0.59 2.18
C LEU A 156 3.51 0.23 1.12
N VAL A 157 2.80 0.48 0.02
CA VAL A 157 3.21 1.42 -1.03
C VAL A 157 2.38 2.68 -0.86
N ALA A 158 2.92 3.63 -0.10
CA ALA A 158 2.23 4.85 0.29
C ALA A 158 2.54 5.99 -0.67
N TYR A 159 1.49 6.59 -1.23
CA TYR A 159 1.65 7.65 -2.20
C TYR A 159 0.72 8.85 -1.96
N ALA A 160 1.26 10.05 -2.20
CA ALA A 160 0.50 11.29 -2.26
C ALA A 160 0.17 11.58 -3.72
N CYS A 161 -1.11 11.71 -4.03
CA CYS A 161 -1.55 11.89 -5.41
C CYS A 161 -2.76 12.82 -5.49
N SER A 162 -2.80 13.66 -6.51
CA SER A 162 -3.93 14.55 -6.82
C SER A 162 -4.28 14.45 -8.29
N MET A 163 -5.49 14.87 -8.65
CA MET A 163 -5.91 14.82 -10.06
C MET A 163 -5.04 15.76 -10.93
N ASP A 164 -4.68 16.92 -10.42
CA ASP A 164 -3.98 17.94 -11.22
C ASP A 164 -2.46 17.73 -11.26
N ARG A 165 -1.87 17.26 -10.14
CA ARG A 165 -0.41 17.12 -10.00
C ARG A 165 0.12 15.70 -10.14
N GLY A 166 -0.76 14.73 -10.39
CA GLY A 166 -0.37 13.32 -10.43
C GLY A 166 0.17 12.80 -9.11
N VAL A 167 1.04 11.78 -9.19
CA VAL A 167 1.77 11.22 -8.05
C VAL A 167 2.90 12.19 -7.70
N MET A 168 2.86 12.74 -6.48
CA MET A 168 3.83 13.74 -6.00
C MET A 168 4.87 13.11 -5.08
N ARG A 169 4.46 12.10 -4.30
CA ARG A 169 5.32 11.31 -3.42
C ARG A 169 4.94 9.86 -3.50
N LEU A 170 5.95 9.01 -3.39
CA LEU A 170 5.82 7.58 -3.37
C LEU A 170 6.93 7.00 -2.49
N GLU A 171 6.53 6.29 -1.44
CA GLU A 171 7.44 5.64 -0.51
C GLU A 171 6.91 4.22 -0.24
N TRP A 172 7.82 3.30 -0.02
CA TRP A 172 7.46 1.93 0.37
C TRP A 172 8.12 1.54 1.69
N GLY A 173 7.54 0.58 2.40
CA GLY A 173 8.12 0.09 3.64
C GLY A 173 7.14 -0.68 4.53
N GLY A 174 7.67 -1.09 5.68
CA GLY A 174 6.90 -1.72 6.75
C GLY A 174 6.39 -0.67 7.72
N ALA A 175 5.09 -0.69 8.00
CA ALA A 175 4.47 0.17 9.00
C ALA A 175 3.47 -0.58 9.85
N GLU A 176 3.49 -0.32 11.14
CA GLU A 176 2.45 -0.76 12.07
C GLU A 176 1.27 0.22 12.04
N LEU A 177 0.09 -0.27 12.40
CA LEU A 177 -1.07 0.57 12.69
C LEU A 177 -1.15 0.80 14.20
N ARG A 178 -0.95 2.04 14.64
CA ARG A 178 -1.02 2.40 16.06
C ARG A 178 -2.42 2.08 16.62
N ARG A 179 -2.49 1.22 17.65
CA ARG A 179 -3.75 0.76 18.25
C ARG A 179 -4.66 1.90 18.73
N ALA A 180 -4.07 2.93 19.34
CA ALA A 180 -4.79 4.06 19.92
C ALA A 180 -5.50 4.94 18.89
N ASP A 181 -5.07 4.92 17.62
CA ASP A 181 -5.66 5.78 16.59
C ASP A 181 -5.54 5.20 15.16
N ARG A 182 -5.39 6.08 14.16
CA ARG A 182 -5.37 5.69 12.75
C ARG A 182 -4.02 5.91 12.08
N TYR A 183 -3.00 6.35 12.83
CA TYR A 183 -1.71 6.68 12.26
C TYR A 183 -0.87 5.43 11.97
N LEU A 184 -0.10 5.52 10.90
CA LEU A 184 0.91 4.52 10.57
C LEU A 184 2.23 4.95 11.21
N ILE A 185 2.87 4.03 11.94
CA ILE A 185 4.23 4.22 12.44
C ILE A 185 5.14 3.40 11.54
N TRP A 186 6.04 4.09 10.85
CA TRP A 186 6.94 3.47 9.89
C TRP A 186 8.19 2.95 10.60
N HIS A 187 8.40 1.63 10.54
CA HIS A 187 9.62 0.99 11.04
C HIS A 187 10.78 1.22 10.08
N HIS A 188 10.47 1.09 8.80
CA HIS A 188 11.34 1.46 7.70
C HIS A 188 10.47 2.05 6.59
N HIS A 189 10.95 3.10 5.95
CA HIS A 189 10.42 3.58 4.69
C HIS A 189 11.53 4.24 3.89
N GLU A 190 11.42 4.13 2.57
CA GLU A 190 12.33 4.80 1.66
C GLU A 190 11.58 5.26 0.39
N PRO A 191 12.05 6.34 -0.26
CA PRO A 191 11.39 6.87 -1.44
C PRO A 191 11.61 5.98 -2.66
N LEU A 192 10.58 5.87 -3.48
CA LEU A 192 10.70 5.40 -4.85
C LEU A 192 10.64 6.60 -5.79
N HIS A 193 11.62 6.70 -6.70
CA HIS A 193 11.64 7.73 -7.72
C HIS A 193 10.46 7.56 -8.67
N ILE A 194 9.72 8.65 -8.85
CA ILE A 194 8.59 8.72 -9.78
C ILE A 194 9.16 9.07 -11.15
N PRO A 195 8.85 8.31 -12.22
CA PRO A 195 9.24 8.66 -13.57
C PRO A 195 8.72 10.06 -13.93
N GLY A 196 9.59 10.89 -14.49
CA GLY A 196 9.23 12.22 -15.01
C GLY A 196 8.48 12.15 -16.33
#